data_AF-A0A965AJF3-F1
#
_entry.id   AF-A0A965AJF3-F1
#
_cell.length_a   1.000
_cell.length_b   1.000
_cell.length_c   1.000
_cell.angle_alpha   90.00
_cell.angle_beta   90.00
_cell.angle_gamma   90.00
#
_symmetry.space_group_name_H-M   'P 1'
#
loop_
_entity.id
_entity.type
_entity.pdbx_description
1 polymer ?
#
loop_
_entity_poly.entity_id
_entity_poly.type
_entity_poly.pdbx_seq_one_letter_code
_entity_poly.pdbx_strand_id
1 'polypeptide(L)'
;MAKLKNIVKQLSEKDFQAIHDSLVESNADKSAYLLKSLRERQLSDNKIMAELEVNANAYYTLRSRLNLKIEEYLMAQLESPRTDVLKKLANINEVLFTKKKAISVATLKKLEKELLDYDL
;
A
#
# COMPACT_ATOMS: atom_id res chain seq x y z
N MET A 1 -10.59 -12.24 -12.20
CA MET A 1 -11.76 -11.97 -11.32
C MET A 1 -11.61 -12.51 -9.89
N ALA A 2 -11.06 -13.71 -9.65
CA ALA A 2 -10.92 -14.27 -8.30
C ALA A 2 -9.81 -13.64 -7.41
N LYS A 3 -8.80 -13.00 -8.00
CA LYS A 3 -7.56 -12.59 -7.30
C LYS A 3 -7.81 -11.58 -6.18
N LEU A 4 -8.46 -10.43 -6.46
CA LEU A 4 -8.70 -9.39 -5.46
C LEU A 4 -9.60 -9.89 -4.31
N LYS A 5 -10.69 -10.60 -4.63
CA LYS A 5 -11.60 -11.16 -3.62
C LYS A 5 -10.87 -12.14 -2.69
N ASN A 6 -9.97 -12.95 -3.24
CA ASN A 6 -9.16 -13.87 -2.44
C ASN A 6 -8.15 -13.13 -1.57
N ILE A 7 -7.46 -12.11 -2.09
CA ILE A 7 -6.52 -11.27 -1.32
C ILE A 7 -7.26 -10.62 -0.15
N VAL A 8 -8.40 -9.96 -0.40
CA VAL A 8 -9.19 -9.30 0.64
C VAL A 8 -9.63 -10.28 1.72
N LYS A 9 -9.98 -11.52 1.37
CA LYS A 9 -10.32 -12.59 2.34
C LYS A 9 -9.14 -13.13 3.13
N GLN A 10 -7.91 -12.99 2.62
CA GLN A 10 -6.69 -13.45 3.27
C GLN A 10 -6.03 -12.38 4.14
N LEU A 11 -6.45 -11.13 4.05
CA LEU A 11 -5.97 -10.06 4.95
C LEU A 11 -6.18 -10.44 6.41
N SER A 12 -5.23 -10.10 7.27
CA SER A 12 -5.46 -10.14 8.72
C SER A 12 -6.51 -9.08 9.10
N GLU A 13 -7.18 -9.24 10.24
CA GLU A 13 -8.13 -8.22 10.71
C GLU A 13 -7.45 -6.86 10.91
N LYS A 14 -6.19 -6.86 11.38
CA LYS A 14 -5.40 -5.64 11.52
C LYS A 14 -5.19 -4.93 10.18
N ASP A 15 -4.79 -5.68 9.14
CA ASP A 15 -4.51 -5.10 7.82
C ASP A 15 -5.79 -4.65 7.13
N PHE A 16 -6.86 -5.42 7.25
CA PHE A 16 -8.17 -5.04 6.75
C PHE A 16 -8.63 -3.72 7.36
N GLN A 17 -8.56 -3.60 8.69
CA GLN A 17 -8.97 -2.39 9.41
C GLN A 17 -8.10 -1.18 9.02
N ALA A 18 -6.78 -1.34 8.96
CA ALA A 18 -5.88 -0.26 8.57
C ALA A 18 -6.15 0.26 7.15
N ILE A 19 -6.41 -0.63 6.19
CA ILE A 19 -6.75 -0.23 4.82
C ILE A 19 -8.13 0.43 4.79
N HIS A 20 -9.11 -0.11 5.52
CA HIS A 20 -10.45 0.47 5.60
C HIS A 20 -10.43 1.89 6.17
N ASP A 21 -9.74 2.10 7.28
CA ASP A 21 -9.64 3.41 7.94
C ASP A 21 -8.94 4.43 7.05
N SER A 22 -7.85 4.03 6.37
CA SER A 22 -7.19 4.88 5.38
C SER A 22 -8.11 5.30 4.22
N LEU A 23 -9.05 4.44 3.81
CA LEU A 23 -10.03 4.78 2.78
C LEU A 23 -11.08 5.77 3.31
N VAL A 24 -11.55 5.60 4.55
CA VAL A 24 -12.50 6.53 5.19
C VAL A 24 -11.85 7.90 5.40
N GLU A 25 -10.62 7.95 5.92
CA GLU A 25 -9.87 9.20 6.14
C GLU A 25 -9.62 9.97 4.84
N SER A 26 -9.52 9.27 3.71
CA SER A 26 -9.33 9.87 2.38
C SER A 26 -10.65 10.19 1.65
N ASN A 27 -11.80 10.11 2.33
CA ASN A 27 -13.15 10.30 1.76
C ASN A 27 -13.44 9.34 0.58
N ALA A 28 -12.87 8.13 0.62
CA ALA A 28 -13.04 7.10 -0.41
C ALA A 28 -14.13 6.09 -0.02
N ASP A 29 -15.30 6.56 0.41
CA ASP A 29 -16.39 5.75 0.98
C ASP A 29 -16.82 4.58 0.08
N LYS A 30 -16.91 4.80 -1.24
CA LYS A 30 -17.26 3.74 -2.20
C LYS A 30 -16.20 2.63 -2.26
N SER A 31 -14.93 2.98 -2.09
CA SER A 31 -13.83 2.01 -2.03
C SER A 31 -13.82 1.26 -0.69
N ALA A 32 -14.09 1.95 0.43
CA ALA A 32 -14.24 1.33 1.74
C ALA A 32 -15.41 0.33 1.75
N TYR A 33 -16.56 0.73 1.18
CA TYR A 33 -17.72 -0.13 1.02
C TYR A 33 -17.43 -1.35 0.13
N LEU A 34 -16.70 -1.16 -0.97
CA LEU A 34 -16.28 -2.25 -1.84
C LEU A 34 -15.38 -3.24 -1.09
N LEU A 35 -14.39 -2.76 -0.34
CA LEU A 35 -13.49 -3.58 0.48
C LEU A 35 -14.29 -4.43 1.48
N LYS A 36 -15.22 -3.81 2.21
CA LYS A 36 -16.11 -4.48 3.17
C LYS A 36 -17.00 -5.52 2.50
N SER A 37 -17.61 -5.16 1.36
CA SER A 37 -18.46 -6.04 0.58
C SER A 37 -17.70 -7.27 0.07
N LEU A 38 -16.44 -7.13 -0.33
CA LEU A 38 -15.60 -8.23 -0.79
C LEU A 38 -15.15 -9.18 0.35
N ARG A 39 -14.98 -8.64 1.56
CA ARG A 39 -14.59 -9.38 2.78
C ARG A 39 -15.76 -10.17 3.36
N GLU A 40 -16.84 -9.47 3.69
CA GLU A 40 -17.91 -9.99 4.55
C GLU A 40 -19.04 -10.63 3.77
N ARG A 41 -19.33 -10.12 2.55
CA ARG A 41 -20.53 -10.50 1.82
C ARG A 41 -20.15 -11.29 0.58
N GLN A 42 -20.70 -12.49 0.41
CA GLN A 42 -20.56 -13.22 -0.86
C GLN A 42 -21.47 -12.61 -1.96
N LEU A 43 -21.57 -11.28 -2.01
CA LEU A 43 -22.32 -10.58 -3.05
C LEU A 43 -21.64 -10.79 -4.40
N SER A 44 -22.47 -10.87 -5.44
CA SER A 44 -22.00 -10.80 -6.82
C SER A 44 -21.63 -9.36 -7.15
N ASP A 45 -20.69 -9.18 -8.09
CA ASP A 45 -20.28 -7.86 -8.57
C ASP A 45 -21.50 -7.00 -8.97
N ASN A 46 -22.53 -7.61 -9.59
CA ASN A 46 -23.77 -6.93 -9.97
C ASN A 46 -24.54 -6.33 -8.78
N LYS A 47 -24.61 -7.03 -7.65
CA LYS A 47 -25.28 -6.50 -6.45
C LYS A 47 -24.48 -5.38 -5.82
N ILE A 48 -23.16 -5.51 -5.77
CA ILE A 48 -22.27 -4.46 -5.24
C ILE A 48 -22.36 -3.21 -6.12
N MET A 49 -22.39 -3.36 -7.45
CA MET A 49 -22.58 -2.24 -8.38
C MET A 49 -23.90 -1.51 -8.17
N ALA A 50 -24.99 -2.25 -7.93
CA ALA A 50 -26.30 -1.67 -7.65
C ALA A 50 -26.31 -0.91 -6.32
N GLU A 51 -25.77 -1.49 -5.24
CA GLU A 51 -25.70 -0.84 -3.92
C GLU A 51 -24.79 0.40 -3.91
N LEU A 52 -23.71 0.40 -4.71
CA LEU A 52 -22.81 1.55 -4.87
C LEU A 52 -23.34 2.61 -5.85
N GLU A 53 -24.44 2.31 -6.56
CA GLU A 53 -24.99 3.14 -7.62
C GLU A 53 -23.93 3.51 -8.67
N VAL A 54 -23.17 2.52 -9.14
CA VAL A 54 -22.10 2.72 -10.14
C VAL A 54 -22.33 1.87 -11.38
N ASN A 55 -21.98 2.43 -12.54
CA ASN A 55 -21.93 1.66 -13.77
C ASN A 55 -20.70 0.72 -13.79
N ALA A 56 -20.67 -0.19 -14.76
CA ALA A 56 -19.60 -1.17 -14.89
C ALA A 56 -18.21 -0.51 -14.97
N ASN A 57 -18.06 0.57 -15.76
CA ASN A 57 -16.77 1.26 -15.93
C ASN A 57 -16.26 1.83 -14.60
N ALA A 58 -17.12 2.54 -13.88
CA ALA A 58 -16.81 3.10 -12.57
C ALA A 58 -16.48 1.99 -11.55
N TYR A 59 -17.19 0.86 -11.59
CA TYR A 59 -16.88 -0.30 -10.76
C TYR A 59 -15.50 -0.88 -11.07
N TYR A 60 -15.15 -1.06 -12.35
CA TYR A 60 -13.82 -1.53 -12.75
C TYR A 60 -12.71 -0.58 -12.28
N THR A 61 -12.92 0.74 -12.39
CA THR A 61 -11.97 1.75 -11.90
C THR A 61 -11.83 1.69 -10.37
N LEU A 62 -12.94 1.63 -9.63
CA LEU A 62 -12.92 1.48 -8.16
C LEU A 62 -12.15 0.22 -7.75
N ARG A 63 -12.41 -0.91 -8.43
CA ARG A 63 -11.75 -2.17 -8.16
C ARG A 63 -10.25 -2.13 -8.43
N SER A 64 -9.85 -1.49 -9.52
CA SER A 64 -8.42 -1.31 -9.87
C SER A 64 -7.70 -0.47 -8.82
N ARG A 65 -8.29 0.68 -8.45
CA ARG A 65 -7.74 1.57 -7.42
C ARG A 65 -7.65 0.89 -6.05
N LEU A 66 -8.67 0.11 -5.67
CA LEU A 66 -8.65 -0.66 -4.43
C LEU A 66 -7.53 -1.71 -4.45
N ASN A 67 -7.36 -2.43 -5.55
CA ASN A 67 -6.27 -3.41 -5.68
C ASN A 67 -4.90 -2.76 -5.51
N LEU A 68 -4.66 -1.62 -6.18
CA LEU A 68 -3.40 -0.87 -6.05
C LEU A 68 -3.16 -0.44 -4.59
N LYS A 69 -4.18 0.11 -3.92
CA LYS A 69 -4.06 0.54 -2.51
C LYS A 69 -3.71 -0.61 -1.57
N ILE A 70 -4.29 -1.79 -1.77
CA ILE A 70 -3.98 -3.00 -0.99
C ILE A 70 -2.55 -3.45 -1.28
N GLU A 71 -2.14 -3.49 -2.55
CA GLU A 71 -0.78 -3.86 -2.95
C GLU A 71 0.26 -2.91 -2.34
N GLU A 72 0.04 -1.59 -2.43
CA GLU A 72 0.90 -0.57 -1.81
C GLU A 72 1.02 -0.77 -0.30
N TYR A 73 -0.10 -0.98 0.40
CA TYR A 73 -0.09 -1.23 1.84
C TYR A 73 0.69 -2.50 2.19
N LEU A 74 0.42 -3.62 1.50
CA LEU A 74 1.12 -4.88 1.77
C LEU A 74 2.61 -4.80 1.45
N MET A 75 2.99 -4.08 0.38
CA MET A 75 4.40 -3.84 0.06
C MET A 75 5.10 -3.02 1.13
N ALA A 76 4.43 -1.98 1.66
CA ALA A 76 4.97 -1.19 2.77
C ALA A 76 5.14 -2.01 4.06
N GLN A 77 4.33 -3.06 4.28
CA GLN A 77 4.50 -4.00 5.40
C GLN A 77 5.60 -5.05 5.14
N LEU A 78 5.86 -5.39 3.87
CA LEU A 78 6.92 -6.31 3.46
C LEU A 78 8.31 -5.65 3.45
N GLU A 79 8.37 -4.33 3.27
CA GLU A 79 9.58 -3.55 3.45
C GLU A 79 10.02 -3.64 4.91
N SER A 80 10.90 -4.60 5.19
CA SER A 80 11.58 -4.63 6.47
C SER A 80 12.45 -3.37 6.58
N PRO A 81 12.63 -2.80 7.78
CA PRO A 81 13.54 -1.67 7.96
C PRO A 81 14.95 -1.94 7.41
N ARG A 82 15.38 -3.21 7.38
CA ARG A 82 16.63 -3.65 6.74
C ARG A 82 16.60 -3.51 5.22
N THR A 83 15.51 -3.89 4.58
CA THR A 83 15.33 -3.77 3.12
C THR A 83 15.40 -2.31 2.68
N ASP A 84 14.80 -1.40 3.44
CA ASP A 84 14.86 0.04 3.17
C ASP A 84 16.28 0.59 3.26
N VAL A 85 17.02 0.17 4.28
CA VAL A 85 18.42 0.55 4.46
C VAL A 85 19.27 0.04 3.29
N LEU A 86 19.07 -1.21 2.85
CA LEU A 86 19.78 -1.76 1.69
C LEU A 86 19.44 -1.04 0.38
N LYS A 87 18.19 -0.62 0.17
CA LYS A 87 17.80 0.21 -0.99
C LYS A 87 18.48 1.58 -0.97
N LYS A 88 18.54 2.24 0.20
CA LYS A 88 19.26 3.51 0.37
C LYS A 88 20.75 3.34 0.07
N LEU A 89 21.36 2.24 0.55
CA LEU A 89 22.76 1.89 0.27
C LEU A 89 23.00 1.74 -1.24
N ALA A 90 22.15 1.00 -1.96
CA ALA A 90 22.26 0.80 -3.40
C ALA A 90 22.21 2.13 -4.20
N ASN A 91 21.48 3.12 -3.70
CA ASN A 91 21.31 4.43 -4.34
C ASN A 91 22.31 5.51 -3.87
N ILE A 92 23.34 5.16 -3.09
CA ILE A 92 24.34 6.14 -2.61
C ILE A 92 24.98 6.93 -3.76
N ASN A 93 25.32 6.26 -4.86
CA ASN A 93 25.97 6.90 -6.00
C ASN A 93 25.14 8.07 -6.52
N GLU A 94 23.83 7.86 -6.70
CA GLU A 94 22.93 8.93 -7.14
C GLU A 94 22.91 10.10 -6.16
N VAL A 95 22.84 9.82 -4.85
CA VAL A 95 22.84 10.86 -3.80
C VAL A 95 24.14 11.67 -3.79
N LEU A 96 25.28 11.02 -4.04
CA LEU A 96 26.58 11.67 -4.08
C LEU A 96 26.73 12.64 -5.26
N PHE A 97 26.18 12.28 -6.43
CA PHE A 97 26.35 13.06 -7.64
C PHE A 97 25.23 14.07 -7.91
N THR A 98 24.06 13.91 -7.27
CA THR A 98 22.89 14.78 -7.54
C THR A 98 22.56 15.77 -6.42
N LYS A 99 23.06 15.54 -5.19
CA LYS A 99 22.73 16.38 -4.03
C LYS A 99 23.90 17.29 -3.63
N LYS A 100 23.57 18.39 -2.94
CA LYS A 100 24.58 19.29 -2.35
C LYS A 100 25.36 18.55 -1.28
N LYS A 101 26.67 18.82 -1.19
CA LYS A 101 27.61 18.21 -0.22
C LYS A 101 27.03 18.05 1.20
N ALA A 102 26.42 19.11 1.75
CA ALA A 102 25.87 19.08 3.10
C ALA A 102 24.75 18.03 3.26
N ILE A 103 23.88 17.90 2.25
CA ILE A 103 22.80 16.92 2.24
C ILE A 103 23.39 15.51 2.10
N SER A 104 24.34 15.31 1.18
CA SER A 104 24.98 14.01 0.98
C SER A 104 25.69 13.53 2.25
N VAL A 105 26.42 14.40 2.94
CA VAL A 105 27.08 14.06 4.21
C VAL A 105 26.08 13.70 5.30
N ALA A 106 24.98 14.44 5.44
CA ALA A 106 23.94 14.13 6.42
C ALA A 106 23.26 12.78 6.13
N THR A 107 22.94 12.51 4.87
CA THR A 107 22.35 11.24 4.43
C THR A 107 23.29 10.07 4.69
N LEU A 108 24.58 10.20 4.38
CA LEU A 108 25.58 9.17 4.64
C LEU A 108 25.74 8.85 6.12
N LYS A 109 25.83 9.88 6.99
CA LYS A 109 25.93 9.68 8.45
C LYS A 109 24.71 8.99 9.03
N LYS A 110 23.51 9.35 8.53
CA LYS A 110 22.27 8.69 8.94
C LYS A 110 22.27 7.23 8.50
N LEU A 111 22.68 6.96 7.27
CA LEU A 111 22.72 5.60 6.70
C LEU A 111 23.74 4.71 7.41
N GLU A 112 24.93 5.23 7.74
CA GLU A 112 25.94 4.53 8.54
C GLU A 112 25.36 4.09 9.89
N LYS A 113 24.65 4.98 10.59
CA LYS A 113 23.99 4.64 11.85
C LYS A 113 22.91 3.57 11.67
N GLU A 114 22.07 3.71 10.63
CA GLU A 114 21.03 2.72 10.33
C GLU A 114 21.64 1.33 10.02
N LEU A 115 22.75 1.26 9.27
CA LEU A 115 23.45 0.00 8.98
C LEU A 115 23.96 -0.68 10.26
N LEU A 116 24.59 0.09 11.15
CA LEU A 116 25.07 -0.41 12.44
C LEU A 116 23.93 -0.89 13.34
N ASP A 117 22.84 -0.12 13.44
CA ASP A 117 21.67 -0.45 14.28
C ASP A 117 21.00 -1.75 13.82
N TYR A 118 21.09 -2.10 12.54
CA TYR A 118 20.51 -3.32 11.97
C TYR A 118 21.48 -4.49 11.80
N ASP A 119 22.76 -4.30 12.12
CA ASP A 119 23.86 -5.26 11.93
C ASP A 119 24.01 -5.70 10.46
N LEU A 120 24.15 -4.71 9.57
CA LEU A 120 24.25 -4.84 8.11
C LEU A 120 25.59 -4.34 7.55
#